data_AF-A0A1F9ETC5-F1
#
_entry.id   AF-A0A1F9ETC5-F1
#
_cell.length_a   1.000
_cell.length_b   1.000
_cell.length_c   1.000
_cell.angle_alpha   90.00
_cell.angle_beta   90.00
_cell.angle_gamma   90.00
#
_symmetry.space_group_name_H-M   'P 1'
#
loop_
_entity.id
_entity.type
_entity.pdbx_description
1 polymer ?
#
loop_
_entity_poly.entity_id
_entity_poly.type
_entity_poly.pdbx_seq_one_letter_code
_entity_poly.pdbx_strand_id
1 'polypeptide(L)'
;MPNVKNWQLGRDVAYRYDESRPKKQWAIVFDLNKCIACQTCTLACKTTWTSGKGQEYMFWNNVETKPWGGYPLGWDVRILEQLGRQDWAKNGDYLGQTLTEAAPPKEWALHWEPKDEDWMCPNIGEDDCGGGTVDGGAHLQTLPHDKWFFYLPRTCAHCTYPACLAACPRKAIYKREEDGIVLIDQERCKGYGECVRACPYKKSMYNPYTRTSEKCVGCYPAVEQGVQPQCVVNCIGKIRVMGFISPPWRARKDNPVDYLVHDKGLALPYYPQLGLEPNIYYVPPIHADPRYLEQMFGPRVHEAVARYRELPKDPEAAGLLCLIGSTERIIHRFEVKDGKATGYDEDGHELVTVPVNEPVIERPAWDARIGAIRNNTP
;
A
#
# COMPACT_ATOMS: atom_id res chain seq x y z
N MET A 1 -18.22 -13.68 19.08
CA MET A 1 -17.48 -13.08 17.96
C MET A 1 -18.43 -13.10 16.77
N PRO A 2 -18.83 -11.95 16.21
CA PRO A 2 -19.56 -11.91 14.96
C PRO A 2 -18.76 -12.60 13.84
N ASN A 3 -19.43 -13.43 13.06
CA ASN A 3 -18.90 -13.99 11.82
C ASN A 3 -19.25 -13.04 10.69
N VAL A 4 -18.23 -12.57 9.98
CA VAL A 4 -18.40 -11.58 8.94
C VAL A 4 -17.71 -12.04 7.66
N LYS A 5 -18.35 -11.80 6.52
CA LYS A 5 -17.79 -12.11 5.21
C LYS A 5 -16.57 -11.23 4.93
N ASN A 6 -15.39 -11.84 4.96
CA ASN A 6 -14.16 -11.21 4.47
C ASN A 6 -14.02 -11.52 2.98
N TRP A 7 -14.33 -10.54 2.14
CA TRP A 7 -14.33 -10.72 0.69
C TRP A 7 -12.93 -10.91 0.09
N GLN A 8 -11.87 -10.49 0.78
CA GLN A 8 -10.49 -10.73 0.33
C GLN A 8 -10.05 -12.18 0.55
N LEU A 9 -10.74 -12.91 1.44
CA LEU A 9 -10.47 -14.31 1.75
C LEU A 9 -11.49 -15.28 1.15
N GLY A 10 -12.59 -14.76 0.57
CA GLY A 10 -13.66 -15.61 0.02
C GLY A 10 -14.48 -16.36 1.08
N ARG A 11 -14.31 -16.05 2.38
CA ARG A 11 -14.96 -16.77 3.48
C ARG A 11 -15.37 -15.88 4.64
N ASP A 12 -16.20 -16.44 5.52
CA ASP A 12 -16.51 -15.82 6.80
C ASP A 12 -15.34 -15.95 7.78
N VAL A 13 -15.12 -14.90 8.56
CA VAL A 13 -14.09 -14.81 9.60
C VAL A 13 -14.73 -14.31 10.89
N ALA A 14 -14.37 -14.91 12.01
CA ALA A 14 -14.81 -14.49 13.33
C ALA A 14 -13.98 -13.29 13.81
N TYR A 15 -14.63 -12.14 14.00
CA TYR A 15 -13.99 -10.94 14.55
C TYR A 15 -14.39 -10.70 16.00
N ARG A 16 -13.55 -9.99 16.74
CA ARG A 16 -13.76 -9.71 18.18
C ARG A 16 -14.75 -8.57 18.45
N TYR A 17 -15.13 -7.83 17.41
CA TYR A 17 -16.09 -6.72 17.44
C TYR A 17 -16.97 -6.75 16.19
N ASP A 18 -18.12 -6.10 16.28
CA ASP A 18 -19.13 -6.08 15.21
C ASP A 18 -18.62 -5.44 13.93
N GLU A 19 -19.12 -5.92 12.79
CA GLU A 19 -18.88 -5.30 11.49
C GLU A 19 -19.41 -3.87 11.54
N SER A 20 -18.49 -2.91 11.50
CA SER A 20 -18.81 -1.49 11.29
C SER A 20 -18.01 -1.01 10.09
N ARG A 21 -18.61 -1.16 8.90
CA ARG A 21 -18.07 -0.57 7.68
C ARG A 21 -18.41 0.93 7.67
N PRO A 22 -17.43 1.81 7.44
CA PRO A 22 -17.67 3.24 7.36
C PRO A 22 -18.48 3.60 6.10
N LYS A 23 -18.98 4.85 6.04
CA LYS A 23 -19.69 5.40 4.87
C LYS A 23 -18.80 5.37 3.61
N LYS A 24 -17.53 5.71 3.78
CA LYS A 24 -16.46 5.57 2.77
C LYS A 24 -15.27 4.89 3.43
N GLN A 25 -14.55 4.06 2.70
CA GLN A 25 -13.35 3.39 3.21
C GLN A 25 -12.10 3.90 2.49
N TRP A 26 -11.27 4.68 3.19
CA TRP A 26 -9.97 5.13 2.73
C TRP A 26 -9.15 3.94 2.24
N ALA A 27 -8.60 4.06 1.05
CA ALA A 27 -7.75 3.07 0.43
C ALA A 27 -6.69 3.71 -0.46
N ILE A 28 -5.60 3.00 -0.67
CA ILE A 28 -4.54 3.42 -1.58
C ILE A 28 -4.09 2.25 -2.45
N VAL A 29 -3.91 2.53 -3.73
CA VAL A 29 -3.31 1.62 -4.71
C VAL A 29 -1.90 2.09 -5.03
N PHE A 30 -0.97 1.15 -5.10
CA PHE A 30 0.43 1.35 -5.46
C PHE A 30 0.78 0.57 -6.73
N ASP A 31 1.30 1.23 -7.76
CA ASP A 31 1.87 0.55 -8.91
C ASP A 31 3.36 0.22 -8.72
N LEU A 32 3.66 -1.05 -8.43
CA LEU A 32 5.03 -1.48 -8.16
C LEU A 32 5.91 -1.52 -9.42
N ASN A 33 5.33 -1.48 -10.61
CA ASN A 33 6.06 -1.44 -11.87
C ASN A 33 6.70 -0.08 -12.15
N LYS A 34 6.23 0.97 -11.46
CA LYS A 34 6.70 2.35 -11.62
C LYS A 34 7.50 2.86 -10.41
N CYS A 35 7.60 2.06 -9.35
CA CYS A 35 8.30 2.48 -8.14
C CYS A 35 9.80 2.52 -8.39
N ILE A 36 10.46 3.61 -7.94
CA ILE A 36 11.91 3.82 -8.10
C ILE A 36 12.63 4.03 -6.76
N ALA A 37 11.96 3.71 -5.64
CA ALA A 37 12.46 3.89 -4.27
C ALA A 37 13.17 5.23 -3.95
N CYS A 38 12.81 6.33 -4.60
CA CYS A 38 13.45 7.64 -4.36
C CYS A 38 13.25 8.23 -2.95
N GLN A 39 12.54 7.54 -2.06
CA GLN A 39 12.22 7.93 -0.68
C GLN A 39 11.49 9.28 -0.52
N THR A 40 11.08 9.96 -1.60
CA THR A 40 10.38 11.25 -1.51
C THR A 40 9.08 11.16 -0.72
N CYS A 41 8.32 10.08 -0.91
CA CYS A 41 7.10 9.81 -0.14
C CYS A 41 7.37 9.58 1.35
N THR A 42 8.51 8.99 1.70
CA THR A 42 8.99 8.79 3.07
C THR A 42 9.30 10.14 3.69
N LEU A 43 10.09 10.97 3.01
CA LEU A 43 10.45 12.30 3.48
C LEU A 43 9.24 13.24 3.58
N ALA A 44 8.34 13.25 2.61
CA ALA A 44 7.13 14.07 2.66
C ALA A 44 6.26 13.75 3.88
N CYS A 45 6.08 12.46 4.20
CA CYS A 45 5.38 12.06 5.41
C CYS A 45 6.16 12.43 6.68
N LYS A 46 7.48 12.25 6.66
CA LYS A 46 8.37 12.52 7.79
C LYS A 46 8.32 13.98 8.20
N THR A 47 8.54 14.88 7.26
CA THR A 47 8.58 16.33 7.50
C THR A 47 7.21 16.90 7.86
N THR A 48 6.12 16.31 7.34
CA THR A 48 4.76 16.76 7.66
C THR A 48 4.33 16.34 9.07
N TRP A 49 4.62 15.11 9.49
CA TRP A 49 3.95 14.52 10.65
C TRP A 49 4.84 14.03 11.79
N THR A 50 6.10 13.68 11.53
CA THR A 50 6.94 12.91 12.48
C THR A 50 8.31 13.56 12.70
N SER A 51 8.32 14.89 12.76
CA SER A 51 9.50 15.73 13.02
C SER A 51 9.67 16.13 14.50
N GLY A 52 8.73 15.74 15.36
CA GLY A 52 8.74 16.01 16.80
C GLY A 52 9.64 15.05 17.59
N LYS A 53 9.82 15.38 18.87
CA LYS A 53 10.65 14.60 19.81
C LYS A 53 10.08 13.20 20.03
N GLY A 54 10.96 12.19 19.98
CA GLY A 54 10.60 10.78 20.12
C GLY A 54 9.96 10.19 18.86
N GLN A 55 9.79 11.00 17.80
CA GLN A 55 9.28 10.54 16.51
C GLN A 55 10.42 10.30 15.50
N GLU A 56 11.69 10.43 15.88
CA GLU A 56 12.86 10.38 14.98
C GLU A 56 12.91 9.07 14.19
N TYR A 57 12.57 7.95 14.83
CA TYR A 57 12.46 6.64 14.20
C TYR A 57 11.07 6.36 13.60
N MET A 58 10.09 7.24 13.76
CA MET A 58 8.76 6.98 13.19
C MET A 58 8.75 7.25 11.69
N PHE A 59 8.67 6.19 10.90
CA PHE A 59 8.45 6.25 9.45
C PHE A 59 7.07 5.70 9.10
N TRP A 60 6.04 6.54 9.29
CA TRP A 60 4.65 6.18 9.01
C TRP A 60 4.45 5.74 7.55
N ASN A 61 5.08 6.44 6.61
CA ASN A 61 5.38 5.95 5.27
C ASN A 61 6.86 5.58 5.21
N ASN A 62 7.18 4.40 4.70
CA ASN A 62 8.54 3.98 4.39
C ASN A 62 8.54 3.19 3.07
N VAL A 63 9.71 3.01 2.47
CA VAL A 63 9.89 2.15 1.29
C VAL A 63 10.99 1.14 1.62
N GLU A 64 10.73 -0.13 1.33
CA GLU A 64 11.66 -1.24 1.53
C GLU A 64 12.04 -1.87 0.19
N THR A 65 13.23 -2.43 0.08
CA THR A 65 13.57 -3.34 -1.03
C THR A 65 13.13 -4.75 -0.67
N LYS A 66 12.44 -5.46 -1.56
CA LYS A 66 12.07 -6.87 -1.36
C LYS A 66 12.90 -7.76 -2.28
N PRO A 67 13.32 -8.95 -1.81
CA PRO A 67 12.80 -9.64 -0.62
C PRO A 67 13.53 -9.33 0.71
N TRP A 68 14.68 -8.66 0.69
CA TRP A 68 15.62 -8.66 1.83
C TRP A 68 15.49 -7.49 2.81
N GLY A 69 14.91 -6.37 2.39
CA GLY A 69 14.67 -5.18 3.22
C GLY A 69 13.37 -5.25 4.02
N GLY A 70 13.36 -4.57 5.17
CA GLY A 70 12.23 -4.57 6.09
C GLY A 70 12.30 -3.43 7.11
N TYR A 71 11.14 -2.84 7.46
CA TYR A 71 11.06 -1.88 8.55
C TYR A 71 9.81 -2.02 9.44
N PRO A 72 9.90 -2.41 10.71
CA PRO A 72 11.12 -2.84 11.41
C PRO A 72 11.70 -4.13 10.79
N LEU A 73 12.94 -4.44 11.11
CA LEU A 73 13.68 -5.52 10.45
C LEU A 73 12.92 -6.85 10.51
N GLY A 74 12.70 -7.47 9.34
CA GLY A 74 12.07 -8.78 9.20
C GLY A 74 10.61 -8.87 9.64
N TRP A 75 9.89 -7.75 9.81
CA TRP A 75 8.53 -7.74 10.36
C TRP A 75 7.56 -8.72 9.69
N ASP A 76 7.65 -8.89 8.38
CA ASP A 76 6.79 -9.77 7.58
C ASP A 76 7.20 -11.23 7.72
N VAL A 77 8.48 -11.55 7.59
CA VAL A 77 9.00 -12.91 7.78
C VAL A 77 8.69 -13.40 9.20
N ARG A 78 8.91 -12.57 10.23
CA ARG A 78 8.64 -12.90 11.63
C ARG A 78 7.18 -13.26 11.89
N ILE A 79 6.23 -12.54 11.30
CA ILE A 79 4.80 -12.82 11.49
C ILE A 79 4.35 -14.02 10.66
N LEU A 80 4.89 -14.19 9.44
CA LEU A 80 4.56 -15.31 8.57
C LEU A 80 5.14 -16.64 9.07
N GLU A 81 6.35 -16.64 9.63
CA GLU A 81 6.95 -17.81 10.27
C GLU A 81 6.10 -18.32 11.45
N GLN A 82 5.59 -17.40 12.27
CA GLN A 82 4.69 -17.75 13.37
C GLN A 82 3.34 -18.27 12.87
N LEU A 83 2.80 -17.68 11.80
CA LEU A 83 1.54 -18.13 11.21
C LEU A 83 1.71 -19.51 10.54
N GLY A 84 2.93 -19.83 10.09
CA GLY A 84 3.23 -21.07 9.37
C GLY A 84 2.68 -21.05 7.94
N ARG A 85 2.84 -22.19 7.25
CA ARG A 85 2.34 -22.36 5.89
C ARG A 85 0.82 -22.30 5.88
N GLN A 86 0.28 -21.52 4.95
CA GLN A 86 -1.15 -21.37 4.72
C GLN A 86 -1.46 -21.68 3.26
N ASP A 87 -2.64 -22.24 3.00
CA ASP A 87 -3.03 -22.68 1.65
C ASP A 87 -4.26 -21.93 1.15
N TRP A 88 -4.33 -21.80 -0.18
CA TRP A 88 -5.45 -21.25 -0.93
C TRP A 88 -6.09 -22.37 -1.75
N ALA A 89 -7.42 -22.35 -1.84
CA ALA A 89 -8.15 -23.23 -2.74
C ALA A 89 -7.94 -22.81 -4.20
N LYS A 90 -8.18 -23.74 -5.13
CA LYS A 90 -8.04 -23.49 -6.57
C LYS A 90 -8.98 -22.38 -7.09
N ASN A 91 -10.09 -22.14 -6.41
CA ASN A 91 -11.04 -21.07 -6.74
C ASN A 91 -10.62 -19.70 -6.15
N GLY A 92 -9.52 -19.62 -5.43
CA GLY A 92 -9.02 -18.40 -4.81
C GLY A 92 -9.47 -18.16 -3.37
N ASP A 93 -10.26 -19.06 -2.77
CA ASP A 93 -10.67 -18.93 -1.36
C ASP A 93 -9.53 -19.30 -0.41
N TYR A 94 -9.41 -18.58 0.70
CA TYR A 94 -8.38 -18.84 1.70
C TYR A 94 -8.79 -19.96 2.66
N LEU A 95 -7.98 -21.03 2.73
CA LEU A 95 -8.26 -22.20 3.57
C LEU A 95 -7.51 -22.17 4.91
N GLY A 96 -6.52 -21.29 5.02
CA GLY A 96 -5.68 -21.16 6.20
C GLY A 96 -6.32 -20.46 7.38
N GLN A 97 -5.56 -20.37 8.48
CA GLN A 97 -5.91 -19.56 9.65
C GLN A 97 -5.49 -18.10 9.43
N THR A 98 -6.32 -17.18 9.88
CA THR A 98 -5.99 -15.75 10.01
C THR A 98 -5.24 -15.49 11.31
N LEU A 99 -4.69 -14.28 11.50
CA LEU A 99 -4.01 -13.93 12.75
C LEU A 99 -4.92 -14.02 13.97
N THR A 100 -6.21 -13.71 13.85
CA THR A 100 -7.16 -13.78 14.95
C THR A 100 -7.53 -15.21 15.31
N GLU A 101 -7.51 -16.13 14.33
CA GLU A 101 -7.78 -17.55 14.52
C GLU A 101 -6.55 -18.31 15.06
N ALA A 102 -5.34 -17.91 14.65
CA ALA A 102 -4.08 -18.48 15.12
C ALA A 102 -3.58 -17.87 16.44
N ALA A 103 -4.30 -16.91 17.03
CA ALA A 103 -3.90 -16.22 18.24
C ALA A 103 -3.79 -17.18 19.45
N PRO A 104 -2.70 -17.10 20.25
CA PRO A 104 -2.61 -17.84 21.51
C PRO A 104 -3.74 -17.51 22.50
N PRO A 105 -4.01 -18.37 23.49
CA PRO A 105 -4.96 -18.06 24.55
C PRO A 105 -4.64 -16.73 25.23
N LYS A 106 -5.66 -15.89 25.45
CA LYS A 106 -5.59 -14.52 26.02
C LYS A 106 -4.99 -13.45 25.11
N GLU A 107 -4.53 -13.80 23.91
CA GLU A 107 -4.07 -12.83 22.91
C GLU A 107 -5.19 -12.46 21.92
N TRP A 108 -5.14 -11.23 21.41
CA TRP A 108 -6.15 -10.71 20.47
C TRP A 108 -5.92 -11.14 19.03
N ALA A 109 -4.67 -11.26 18.64
CA ALA A 109 -4.19 -11.70 17.34
C ALA A 109 -2.81 -12.32 17.54
N LEU A 110 -2.42 -13.27 16.67
CA LEU A 110 -1.03 -13.68 16.56
C LEU A 110 -0.18 -12.45 16.25
N HIS A 111 0.91 -12.28 16.99
CA HIS A 111 1.69 -11.06 16.96
C HIS A 111 3.17 -11.30 17.24
N TRP A 112 3.97 -10.29 16.89
CA TRP A 112 5.39 -10.26 17.16
C TRP A 112 5.74 -8.88 17.72
N GLU A 113 6.62 -8.83 18.70
CA GLU A 113 7.07 -7.59 19.31
C GLU A 113 8.46 -7.24 18.78
N PRO A 114 8.60 -6.15 17.99
CA PRO A 114 9.92 -5.69 17.56
C PRO A 114 10.69 -5.14 18.74
N LYS A 115 11.99 -5.40 18.76
CA LYS A 115 12.94 -4.81 19.70
C LYS A 115 13.47 -3.49 19.17
N ASP A 116 14.14 -2.72 20.01
CA ASP A 116 14.69 -1.42 19.64
C ASP A 116 15.67 -1.52 18.45
N GLU A 117 16.47 -2.60 18.39
CA GLU A 117 17.41 -2.84 17.30
C GLU A 117 16.70 -2.99 15.94
N ASP A 118 15.50 -3.55 15.93
CA ASP A 118 14.72 -3.74 14.70
C ASP A 118 14.26 -2.40 14.08
N TRP A 119 14.27 -1.31 14.86
CA TRP A 119 13.87 0.03 14.44
C TRP A 119 15.04 0.95 14.03
N MET A 120 16.29 0.54 14.26
CA MET A 120 17.46 1.42 14.12
C MET A 120 17.80 1.77 12.66
N CYS A 121 17.50 0.88 11.72
CA CYS A 121 17.93 1.02 10.32
C CYS A 121 16.72 0.96 9.37
N PRO A 122 16.08 2.11 9.05
CA PRO A 122 14.81 2.13 8.35
C PRO A 122 14.82 1.67 6.89
N ASN A 123 16.00 1.53 6.29
CA ASN A 123 16.19 1.12 4.90
C ASN A 123 17.38 0.16 4.74
N ILE A 124 17.65 -0.65 5.76
CA ILE A 124 18.66 -1.72 5.63
C ILE A 124 18.21 -2.74 4.58
N GLY A 125 19.16 -3.20 3.74
CA GLY A 125 18.87 -4.06 2.60
C GLY A 125 18.37 -3.32 1.36
N GLU A 126 18.53 -1.99 1.29
CA GLU A 126 18.29 -1.21 0.07
C GLU A 126 19.10 -1.77 -1.11
N ASP A 127 18.42 -1.97 -2.24
CA ASP A 127 18.96 -2.53 -3.48
C ASP A 127 19.64 -3.91 -3.35
N ASP A 128 19.42 -4.61 -2.22
CA ASP A 128 19.90 -5.98 -2.04
C ASP A 128 19.02 -6.97 -2.82
N CYS A 129 19.65 -7.74 -3.70
CA CYS A 129 19.04 -8.82 -4.48
C CYS A 129 19.67 -10.20 -4.17
N GLY A 130 20.70 -10.24 -3.31
CA GLY A 130 21.50 -11.42 -3.01
C GLY A 130 21.22 -12.02 -1.64
N GLY A 131 20.75 -11.23 -0.66
CA GLY A 131 20.44 -11.69 0.69
C GLY A 131 21.66 -12.13 1.51
N GLY A 132 22.85 -11.74 1.06
CA GLY A 132 24.13 -12.19 1.62
C GLY A 132 25.32 -11.72 0.80
N THR A 133 26.51 -12.16 1.18
CA THR A 133 27.76 -11.80 0.50
C THR A 133 27.80 -12.40 -0.91
N VAL A 134 28.06 -11.55 -1.90
CA VAL A 134 28.31 -11.99 -3.27
C VAL A 134 29.81 -12.23 -3.43
N ASP A 135 30.20 -13.46 -3.76
CA ASP A 135 31.61 -13.80 -3.99
C ASP A 135 32.18 -13.03 -5.19
N GLY A 136 33.46 -12.65 -5.10
CA GLY A 136 34.16 -11.99 -6.21
C GLY A 136 34.17 -12.87 -7.47
N GLY A 137 33.71 -12.31 -8.60
CA GLY A 137 33.59 -13.04 -9.87
C GLY A 137 32.21 -13.68 -10.12
N ALA A 138 31.26 -13.49 -9.22
CA ALA A 138 29.86 -13.84 -9.48
C ALA A 138 29.34 -13.10 -10.72
N HIS A 139 28.72 -13.84 -11.61
CA HIS A 139 28.08 -13.35 -12.82
C HIS A 139 26.81 -14.16 -13.07
N LEU A 140 25.91 -13.61 -13.89
CA LEU A 140 24.69 -14.31 -14.29
C LEU A 140 25.07 -15.49 -15.19
N GLN A 141 24.93 -16.71 -14.67
CA GLN A 141 25.33 -17.92 -15.40
C GLN A 141 24.34 -18.28 -16.51
N THR A 142 23.05 -18.04 -16.29
CA THR A 142 21.97 -18.35 -17.25
C THR A 142 20.86 -17.30 -17.17
N LEU A 143 20.12 -17.15 -18.28
CA LEU A 143 18.86 -16.40 -18.31
C LEU A 143 17.71 -17.41 -18.47
N PRO A 144 16.61 -17.26 -17.71
CA PRO A 144 16.39 -16.27 -16.63
C PRO A 144 17.25 -16.58 -15.38
N HIS A 145 17.67 -15.53 -14.68
CA HIS A 145 18.42 -15.64 -13.42
C HIS A 145 17.50 -15.56 -12.20
N ASP A 146 18.02 -15.98 -11.05
CA ASP A 146 17.35 -16.02 -9.75
C ASP A 146 17.40 -14.68 -8.99
N LYS A 147 18.23 -13.73 -9.43
CA LYS A 147 18.34 -12.40 -8.80
C LYS A 147 17.20 -11.49 -9.24
N TRP A 148 16.45 -10.97 -8.29
CA TRP A 148 15.42 -9.96 -8.56
C TRP A 148 15.23 -9.17 -7.28
N PHE A 149 14.75 -7.95 -7.43
CA PHE A 149 14.24 -7.16 -6.34
C PHE A 149 13.20 -6.19 -6.86
N PHE A 150 12.38 -5.66 -5.96
CA PHE A 150 11.48 -4.56 -6.25
C PHE A 150 11.29 -3.71 -5.00
N TYR A 151 10.70 -2.54 -5.18
CA TYR A 151 10.48 -1.60 -4.09
C TYR A 151 9.07 -1.68 -3.56
N LEU A 152 8.93 -1.79 -2.25
CA LEU A 152 7.66 -1.90 -1.55
C LEU A 152 7.43 -0.67 -0.66
N PRO A 153 6.74 0.37 -1.15
CA PRO A 153 6.26 1.46 -0.32
C PRO A 153 5.15 0.96 0.62
N ARG A 154 5.23 1.26 1.93
CA ARG A 154 4.21 0.87 2.91
C ARG A 154 3.74 2.03 3.78
N THR A 155 2.44 2.04 4.05
CA THR A 155 1.76 2.92 5.01
C THR A 155 0.92 2.08 5.99
N CYS A 156 0.20 2.72 6.92
CA CYS A 156 -0.86 1.99 7.64
C CYS A 156 -1.95 1.59 6.65
N ALA A 157 -2.41 0.34 6.73
CA ALA A 157 -3.45 -0.18 5.85
C ALA A 157 -4.88 0.28 6.18
N HIS A 158 -5.07 1.02 7.29
CA HIS A 158 -6.37 1.47 7.80
C HIS A 158 -7.45 0.39 7.63
N CYS A 159 -7.10 -0.84 8.04
CA CYS A 159 -7.83 -2.08 7.75
C CYS A 159 -9.31 -1.97 8.08
N THR A 160 -10.16 -2.75 7.41
CA THR A 160 -11.59 -2.86 7.80
C THR A 160 -11.70 -3.49 9.19
N TYR A 161 -10.87 -4.50 9.47
CA TYR A 161 -10.78 -5.14 10.78
C TYR A 161 -9.40 -4.93 11.44
N PRO A 162 -9.09 -3.73 11.96
CA PRO A 162 -7.79 -3.43 12.54
C PRO A 162 -7.50 -4.21 13.84
N ALA A 163 -6.43 -5.01 13.83
CA ALA A 163 -5.93 -5.71 15.03
C ALA A 163 -5.50 -4.73 16.14
N CYS A 164 -4.92 -3.58 15.78
CA CYS A 164 -4.52 -2.57 16.75
C CYS A 164 -5.71 -2.01 17.54
N LEU A 165 -6.88 -1.86 16.90
CA LEU A 165 -8.11 -1.41 17.55
C LEU A 165 -8.58 -2.45 18.58
N ALA A 166 -8.66 -3.72 18.17
CA ALA A 166 -9.05 -4.81 19.06
C ALA A 166 -8.12 -4.94 20.28
N ALA A 167 -6.81 -4.78 20.08
CA ALA A 167 -5.82 -4.99 21.12
C ALA A 167 -5.76 -3.87 22.17
N CYS A 168 -6.24 -2.65 21.87
CA CYS A 168 -6.09 -1.52 22.78
C CYS A 168 -7.00 -1.64 24.02
N PRO A 169 -6.46 -1.89 25.23
CA PRO A 169 -7.29 -2.11 26.43
C PRO A 169 -8.05 -0.86 26.87
N ARG A 170 -7.54 0.33 26.51
CA ARG A 170 -8.15 1.63 26.80
C ARG A 170 -9.18 2.07 25.76
N LYS A 171 -9.33 1.33 24.66
CA LYS A 171 -10.16 1.70 23.51
C LYS A 171 -9.83 3.10 22.96
N ALA A 172 -8.55 3.48 23.01
CA ALA A 172 -8.06 4.78 22.50
C ALA A 172 -7.94 4.81 20.97
N ILE A 173 -7.99 3.64 20.33
CA ILE A 173 -7.96 3.51 18.88
C ILE A 173 -9.39 3.41 18.37
N TYR A 174 -9.70 4.16 17.33
CA TYR A 174 -11.02 4.19 16.70
C TYR A 174 -10.88 4.28 15.19
N LYS A 175 -11.95 3.93 14.48
CA LYS A 175 -12.06 4.05 13.03
C LYS A 175 -13.16 5.07 12.74
N ARG A 176 -12.83 6.11 11.99
CA ARG A 176 -13.76 7.17 11.59
C ARG A 176 -14.90 6.61 10.73
N GLU A 177 -16.12 7.08 10.95
CA GLU A 177 -17.31 6.60 10.24
C GLU A 177 -17.42 7.21 8.83
N GLU A 178 -16.91 8.42 8.65
CA GLU A 178 -16.99 9.21 7.44
C GLU A 178 -16.05 8.72 6.33
N ASP A 179 -14.86 8.23 6.70
CA ASP A 179 -13.79 7.88 5.75
C ASP A 179 -13.01 6.60 6.09
N GLY A 180 -13.29 5.94 7.20
CA GLY A 180 -12.63 4.68 7.55
C GLY A 180 -11.17 4.80 7.99
N ILE A 181 -10.66 6.01 8.21
CA ILE A 181 -9.31 6.24 8.71
C ILE A 181 -9.25 5.81 10.19
N VAL A 182 -8.39 4.83 10.48
CA VAL A 182 -8.06 4.41 11.85
C VAL A 182 -7.09 5.40 12.52
N LEU A 183 -7.45 5.93 13.70
CA LEU A 183 -6.66 6.90 14.47
C LEU A 183 -6.42 6.43 15.91
N ILE A 184 -5.42 7.03 16.58
CA ILE A 184 -5.15 6.85 18.01
C ILE A 184 -5.40 8.19 18.70
N ASP A 185 -6.40 8.22 19.59
CA ASP A 185 -6.67 9.35 20.48
C ASP A 185 -5.50 9.54 21.45
N GLN A 186 -4.75 10.64 21.28
CA GLN A 186 -3.55 10.93 22.07
C GLN A 186 -3.87 11.30 23.52
N GLU A 187 -5.06 11.82 23.83
CA GLU A 187 -5.47 12.16 25.19
C GLU A 187 -5.80 10.90 26.00
N ARG A 188 -6.47 9.94 25.36
CA ARG A 188 -6.87 8.67 25.97
C ARG A 188 -5.73 7.66 26.04
N CYS A 189 -4.79 7.72 25.10
CA CYS A 189 -3.61 6.86 25.03
C CYS A 189 -2.71 7.05 26.27
N LYS A 190 -2.17 5.93 26.76
CA LYS A 190 -1.23 5.88 27.90
C LYS A 190 -0.04 4.93 27.63
N GLY A 191 0.21 4.61 26.36
CA GLY A 191 1.44 3.92 25.99
C GLY A 191 1.54 2.43 26.35
N TYR A 192 0.43 1.72 26.50
CA TYR A 192 0.43 0.28 26.84
C TYR A 192 1.14 -0.64 25.83
N GLY A 193 1.45 -0.17 24.61
CA GLY A 193 2.21 -0.96 23.62
C GLY A 193 1.43 -2.07 22.90
N GLU A 194 0.24 -2.47 23.38
CA GLU A 194 -0.55 -3.56 22.77
C GLU A 194 -0.83 -3.38 21.28
N CYS A 195 -1.10 -2.13 20.86
CA CYS A 195 -1.32 -1.83 19.44
C CYS A 195 -0.06 -1.97 18.57
N VAL A 196 1.13 -1.75 19.14
CA VAL A 196 2.44 -1.90 18.48
C VAL A 196 2.72 -3.37 18.25
N ARG A 197 2.51 -4.20 19.28
CA ARG A 197 2.59 -5.67 19.22
C ARG A 197 1.61 -6.23 18.20
N ALA A 198 0.32 -5.95 18.39
CA ALA A 198 -0.78 -6.58 17.65
C ALA A 198 -0.86 -6.20 16.16
N CYS A 199 -0.35 -5.04 15.75
CA CYS A 199 -0.35 -4.67 14.34
C CYS A 199 0.64 -5.57 13.57
N PRO A 200 0.21 -6.44 12.64
CA PRO A 200 1.15 -7.30 11.93
C PRO A 200 2.08 -6.50 11.02
N TYR A 201 1.60 -5.37 10.48
CA TYR A 201 2.37 -4.46 9.62
C TYR A 201 3.34 -3.55 10.37
N LYS A 202 3.29 -3.55 11.72
CA LYS A 202 4.09 -2.67 12.62
C LYS A 202 3.96 -1.18 12.27
N LYS A 203 2.73 -0.74 12.00
CA LYS A 203 2.40 0.66 11.65
C LYS A 203 1.83 1.48 12.81
N SER A 204 1.67 0.87 13.98
CA SER A 204 1.57 1.55 15.27
C SER A 204 2.96 1.56 15.90
N MET A 205 3.44 2.73 16.30
CA MET A 205 4.79 2.96 16.83
C MET A 205 4.66 3.65 18.19
N TYR A 206 5.56 3.36 19.12
CA TYR A 206 5.56 3.99 20.46
C TYR A 206 6.38 5.28 20.42
N ASN A 207 5.95 6.35 21.07
CA ASN A 207 6.76 7.55 21.25
C ASN A 207 7.28 7.56 22.70
N PRO A 208 8.60 7.38 22.93
CA PRO A 208 9.15 7.34 24.27
C PRO A 208 9.11 8.70 24.98
N TYR A 209 9.06 9.81 24.21
CA TYR A 209 9.02 11.16 24.76
C TYR A 209 7.62 11.52 25.29
N THR A 210 6.57 11.30 24.49
CA THR A 210 5.18 11.57 24.90
C THR A 210 4.57 10.44 25.72
N ARG A 211 5.20 9.25 25.71
CA ARG A 211 4.68 8.01 26.33
C ARG A 211 3.32 7.59 25.77
N THR A 212 3.08 7.87 24.49
CA THR A 212 1.88 7.45 23.76
C THR A 212 2.28 6.67 22.52
N SER A 213 1.35 5.89 21.96
CA SER A 213 1.53 5.29 20.63
C SER A 213 0.96 6.21 19.55
N GLU A 214 1.63 6.22 18.41
CA GLU A 214 1.31 7.02 17.24
C GLU A 214 1.30 6.16 15.98
N LYS A 215 0.67 6.64 14.91
CA LYS A 215 0.59 5.94 13.62
C LYS A 215 0.24 6.90 12.50
N CYS A 216 0.42 6.45 11.26
CA CYS A 216 -0.10 7.13 10.08
C CYS A 216 -1.57 7.55 10.28
N VAL A 217 -1.84 8.84 10.07
CA VAL A 217 -3.16 9.46 10.24
C VAL A 217 -3.95 9.55 8.93
N GLY A 218 -3.52 8.86 7.86
CA GLY A 218 -4.14 8.93 6.54
C GLY A 218 -4.11 10.32 5.90
N CYS A 219 -3.35 11.27 6.48
CA CYS A 219 -3.47 12.70 6.21
C CYS A 219 -4.93 13.21 6.30
N TYR A 220 -5.70 12.76 7.31
CA TYR A 220 -7.13 13.12 7.42
C TYR A 220 -7.42 14.63 7.25
N PRO A 221 -6.60 15.60 7.71
CA PRO A 221 -6.91 17.02 7.49
C PRO A 221 -6.89 17.42 6.01
N ALA A 222 -6.07 16.76 5.19
CA ALA A 222 -6.04 16.97 3.74
C ALA A 222 -7.21 16.24 3.07
N VAL A 223 -7.52 15.01 3.51
CA VAL A 223 -8.63 14.21 2.98
C VAL A 223 -9.97 14.92 3.18
N GLU A 224 -10.18 15.54 4.33
CA GLU A 224 -11.37 16.35 4.64
C GLU A 224 -11.56 17.55 3.68
N GLN A 225 -10.49 18.01 3.04
CA GLN A 225 -10.49 19.11 2.08
C GLN A 225 -10.52 18.64 0.62
N GLY A 226 -10.70 17.32 0.38
CA GLY A 226 -10.65 16.73 -0.94
C GLY A 226 -9.25 16.64 -1.54
N VAL A 227 -8.19 16.71 -0.71
CA VAL A 227 -6.78 16.65 -1.11
C VAL A 227 -6.19 15.30 -0.75
N GLN A 228 -5.37 14.74 -1.65
CA GLN A 228 -4.70 13.47 -1.43
C GLN A 228 -3.59 13.57 -0.36
N PRO A 229 -3.17 12.44 0.26
CA PRO A 229 -2.14 12.45 1.29
C PRO A 229 -0.79 12.91 0.74
N GLN A 230 0.05 13.50 1.60
CA GLN A 230 1.36 14.03 1.19
C GLN A 230 2.27 12.99 0.52
N CYS A 231 2.21 11.73 0.95
CA CYS A 231 2.99 10.65 0.33
C CYS A 231 2.51 10.31 -1.09
N VAL A 232 1.30 10.70 -1.47
CA VAL A 232 0.70 10.52 -2.80
C VAL A 232 1.00 11.70 -3.70
N VAL A 233 0.72 12.92 -3.22
CA VAL A 233 0.97 14.16 -3.98
C VAL A 233 2.44 14.32 -4.35
N ASN A 234 3.36 13.96 -3.45
CA ASN A 234 4.80 14.08 -3.67
C ASN A 234 5.43 12.81 -4.30
N CYS A 235 4.64 11.92 -4.88
CA CYS A 235 5.15 10.70 -5.48
C CYS A 235 5.74 10.96 -6.87
N ILE A 236 7.07 11.08 -6.94
CA ILE A 236 7.80 11.30 -8.21
C ILE A 236 7.50 10.21 -9.25
N GLY A 237 7.50 8.93 -8.82
CA GLY A 237 7.21 7.81 -9.71
C GLY A 237 5.74 7.73 -10.18
N LYS A 238 4.84 8.60 -9.66
CA LYS A 238 3.41 8.61 -9.97
C LYS A 238 2.80 7.20 -9.89
N ILE A 239 3.02 6.54 -8.75
CA ILE A 239 2.58 5.16 -8.51
C ILE A 239 1.34 5.06 -7.64
N ARG A 240 0.95 6.16 -7.00
CA ARG A 240 -0.01 6.16 -5.87
C ARG A 240 -1.30 6.83 -6.28
N VAL A 241 -2.41 6.13 -6.09
CA VAL A 241 -3.74 6.74 -6.13
C VAL A 241 -4.46 6.45 -4.81
N MET A 242 -4.80 7.50 -4.09
CA MET A 242 -5.67 7.40 -2.91
C MET A 242 -7.10 7.67 -3.34
N GLY A 243 -8.02 6.86 -2.82
CA GLY A 243 -9.45 7.05 -3.00
C GLY A 243 -10.25 6.29 -1.95
N PHE A 244 -11.51 6.04 -2.25
CA PHE A 244 -12.41 5.32 -1.36
C PHE A 244 -12.85 4.01 -2.02
N ILE A 245 -12.55 2.88 -1.38
CA ILE A 245 -12.95 1.57 -1.86
C ILE A 245 -14.32 1.17 -1.31
N SER A 246 -15.13 0.55 -2.14
CA SER A 246 -16.39 -0.06 -1.76
C SER A 246 -16.17 -1.56 -1.50
N PRO A 247 -16.99 -2.22 -0.66
CA PRO A 247 -17.05 -3.67 -0.71
C PRO A 247 -17.52 -4.13 -2.10
N PRO A 248 -17.16 -5.34 -2.57
CA PRO A 248 -17.41 -5.77 -3.95
C PRO A 248 -18.88 -5.63 -4.42
N TRP A 249 -19.84 -5.84 -3.52
CA TRP A 249 -21.28 -5.72 -3.80
C TRP A 249 -21.79 -4.27 -3.91
N ARG A 250 -20.95 -3.27 -3.68
CA ARG A 250 -21.23 -1.83 -3.88
C ARG A 250 -20.19 -1.15 -4.80
N ALA A 251 -19.29 -1.93 -5.39
CA ALA A 251 -18.22 -1.40 -6.24
C ALA A 251 -18.79 -0.67 -7.45
N ARG A 252 -18.17 0.46 -7.82
CA ARG A 252 -18.54 1.22 -9.01
C ARG A 252 -17.40 1.21 -10.02
N LYS A 253 -17.70 0.91 -11.28
CA LYS A 253 -16.71 0.85 -12.37
C LYS A 253 -16.04 2.21 -12.63
N ASP A 254 -16.77 3.30 -12.38
CA ASP A 254 -16.29 4.66 -12.58
C ASP A 254 -15.44 5.19 -11.41
N ASN A 255 -15.35 4.46 -10.28
CA ASN A 255 -14.46 4.79 -9.17
C ASN A 255 -13.05 4.22 -9.42
N PRO A 256 -11.98 5.04 -9.35
CA PRO A 256 -10.61 4.61 -9.60
C PRO A 256 -10.15 3.36 -8.82
N VAL A 257 -10.41 3.31 -7.52
CA VAL A 257 -9.92 2.24 -6.65
C VAL A 257 -10.75 0.98 -6.85
N ASP A 258 -12.08 1.12 -6.94
CA ASP A 258 -12.99 0.00 -7.22
C ASP A 258 -12.68 -0.62 -8.59
N TYR A 259 -12.38 0.20 -9.58
CA TYR A 259 -12.01 -0.27 -10.91
C TYR A 259 -10.70 -1.07 -10.90
N LEU A 260 -9.65 -0.54 -10.27
CA LEU A 260 -8.35 -1.23 -10.22
C LEU A 260 -8.39 -2.54 -9.42
N VAL A 261 -9.17 -2.58 -8.34
CA VAL A 261 -9.24 -3.73 -7.42
C VAL A 261 -10.31 -4.76 -7.80
N HIS A 262 -11.54 -4.31 -8.07
CA HIS A 262 -12.69 -5.19 -8.27
C HIS A 262 -12.96 -5.49 -9.75
N ASP A 263 -13.00 -4.46 -10.61
CA ASP A 263 -13.36 -4.62 -12.03
C ASP A 263 -12.21 -5.25 -12.82
N LYS A 264 -11.05 -4.60 -12.86
CA LYS A 264 -9.87 -5.08 -13.58
C LYS A 264 -9.08 -6.11 -12.80
N GLY A 265 -9.12 -6.08 -11.47
CA GLY A 265 -8.27 -6.93 -10.63
C GLY A 265 -6.79 -6.80 -10.99
N LEU A 266 -6.35 -5.57 -11.29
CA LEU A 266 -4.94 -5.23 -11.50
C LEU A 266 -4.23 -5.03 -10.15
N ALA A 267 -4.93 -4.43 -9.18
CA ALA A 267 -4.43 -4.17 -7.85
C ALA A 267 -4.95 -5.21 -6.86
N LEU A 268 -4.03 -5.84 -6.13
CA LEU A 268 -4.31 -6.94 -5.20
C LEU A 268 -4.08 -6.51 -3.75
N PRO A 269 -4.86 -7.03 -2.78
CA PRO A 269 -4.71 -6.69 -1.37
C PRO A 269 -3.35 -7.13 -0.83
N TYR A 270 -2.84 -6.39 0.15
CA TYR A 270 -1.55 -6.68 0.75
C TYR A 270 -1.63 -7.64 1.94
N TYR A 271 -1.04 -8.83 1.83
CA TYR A 271 -1.12 -9.90 2.82
C TYR A 271 -2.57 -10.16 3.30
N PRO A 272 -3.52 -10.44 2.40
CA PRO A 272 -4.92 -10.65 2.75
C PRO A 272 -5.09 -11.77 3.79
N GLN A 273 -4.24 -12.81 3.75
CA GLN A 273 -4.24 -13.95 4.66
C GLN A 273 -4.14 -13.58 6.15
N LEU A 274 -3.66 -12.38 6.47
CA LEU A 274 -3.63 -11.88 7.85
C LEU A 274 -5.05 -11.64 8.41
N GLY A 275 -6.06 -11.64 7.55
CA GLY A 275 -7.48 -11.63 7.93
C GLY A 275 -8.01 -10.26 8.34
N LEU A 276 -7.22 -9.19 8.20
CA LEU A 276 -7.63 -7.85 8.65
C LEU A 276 -8.43 -7.08 7.60
N GLU A 277 -8.56 -7.61 6.38
CA GLU A 277 -9.09 -6.91 5.21
C GLU A 277 -8.41 -5.53 5.04
N PRO A 278 -7.09 -5.52 4.76
CA PRO A 278 -6.30 -4.30 4.55
C PRO A 278 -6.82 -3.47 3.37
N ASN A 279 -6.77 -2.14 3.52
CA ASN A 279 -7.16 -1.19 2.47
C ASN A 279 -5.94 -0.57 1.77
N ILE A 280 -4.89 -1.38 1.61
CA ILE A 280 -3.74 -1.10 0.76
C ILE A 280 -3.70 -2.18 -0.31
N TYR A 281 -3.55 -1.74 -1.55
CA TYR A 281 -3.53 -2.60 -2.72
C TYR A 281 -2.29 -2.31 -3.58
N TYR A 282 -1.76 -3.34 -4.22
CA TYR A 282 -0.58 -3.24 -5.06
C TYR A 282 -0.84 -3.83 -6.43
N VAL A 283 -0.45 -3.13 -7.50
CA VAL A 283 -0.25 -3.73 -8.81
C VAL A 283 1.08 -4.47 -8.77
N PRO A 284 1.11 -5.81 -8.90
CA PRO A 284 2.34 -6.57 -8.72
C PRO A 284 3.41 -6.23 -9.78
N PRO A 285 4.70 -6.27 -9.42
CA PRO A 285 5.79 -6.01 -10.35
C PRO A 285 5.97 -7.19 -11.31
N ILE A 286 5.97 -6.93 -12.62
CA ILE A 286 6.00 -7.98 -13.65
C ILE A 286 7.32 -8.75 -13.76
N HIS A 287 8.38 -8.27 -13.09
CA HIS A 287 9.75 -8.80 -13.18
C HIS A 287 10.18 -9.60 -11.94
N ALA A 288 9.40 -9.60 -10.86
CA ALA A 288 9.74 -10.34 -9.63
C ALA A 288 9.25 -11.80 -9.67
N ASP A 289 9.78 -12.65 -8.78
CA ASP A 289 9.41 -14.07 -8.70
C ASP A 289 7.91 -14.22 -8.34
N PRO A 290 7.10 -14.84 -9.22
CA PRO A 290 5.66 -14.99 -8.99
C PRO A 290 5.32 -15.72 -7.69
N ARG A 291 6.14 -16.69 -7.24
CA ARG A 291 5.88 -17.44 -6.00
C ARG A 291 5.97 -16.54 -4.78
N TYR A 292 6.92 -15.61 -4.78
CA TYR A 292 7.06 -14.61 -3.72
C TYR A 292 5.88 -13.63 -3.75
N LEU A 293 5.47 -13.20 -4.94
CA LEU A 293 4.33 -12.31 -5.11
C LEU A 293 3.01 -12.99 -4.68
N GLU A 294 2.80 -14.28 -4.97
CA GLU A 294 1.63 -15.04 -4.52
C GLU A 294 1.54 -15.11 -3.00
N GLN A 295 2.67 -15.27 -2.31
CA GLN A 295 2.71 -15.18 -0.85
C GLN A 295 2.25 -13.80 -0.35
N MET A 296 2.62 -12.73 -1.04
CA MET A 296 2.28 -11.36 -0.63
C MET A 296 0.86 -10.94 -0.98
N PHE A 297 0.39 -11.31 -2.17
CA PHE A 297 -0.81 -10.72 -2.79
C PHE A 297 -1.91 -11.75 -3.09
N GLY A 298 -1.65 -13.03 -2.85
CA GLY A 298 -2.58 -14.13 -3.05
C GLY A 298 -2.56 -14.73 -4.46
N PRO A 299 -3.47 -15.68 -4.76
CA PRO A 299 -3.40 -16.53 -5.95
C PRO A 299 -3.71 -15.80 -7.27
N ARG A 300 -4.23 -14.57 -7.23
CA ARG A 300 -4.59 -13.78 -8.41
C ARG A 300 -3.41 -13.04 -9.07
N VAL A 301 -2.19 -13.20 -8.54
CA VAL A 301 -0.98 -12.53 -9.06
C VAL A 301 -0.75 -12.79 -10.54
N HIS A 302 -0.87 -14.04 -10.97
CA HIS A 302 -0.64 -14.39 -12.38
C HIS A 302 -1.60 -13.67 -13.32
N GLU A 303 -2.88 -13.57 -12.96
CA GLU A 303 -3.87 -12.83 -13.73
C GLU A 303 -3.57 -11.32 -13.74
N ALA A 304 -3.24 -10.75 -12.59
CA ALA A 304 -2.93 -9.32 -12.47
C ALA A 304 -1.70 -8.94 -13.32
N VAL A 305 -0.63 -9.74 -13.28
CA VAL A 305 0.57 -9.56 -14.11
C VAL A 305 0.26 -9.71 -15.59
N ALA A 306 -0.56 -10.69 -15.98
CA ALA A 306 -0.98 -10.87 -17.36
C ALA A 306 -1.76 -9.64 -17.87
N ARG A 307 -2.75 -9.17 -17.10
CA ARG A 307 -3.53 -7.97 -17.42
C ARG A 307 -2.65 -6.72 -17.50
N TYR A 308 -1.66 -6.57 -16.62
CA TYR A 308 -0.73 -5.44 -16.67
C TYR A 308 0.10 -5.44 -17.97
N ARG A 309 0.57 -6.61 -18.42
CA ARG A 309 1.28 -6.74 -19.71
C ARG A 309 0.41 -6.43 -20.92
N GLU A 310 -0.92 -6.54 -20.77
CA GLU A 310 -1.90 -6.21 -21.81
C GLU A 310 -2.38 -4.76 -21.78
N LEU A 311 -1.88 -3.91 -20.87
CA LEU A 311 -2.23 -2.48 -20.78
C LEU A 311 -2.18 -1.72 -22.12
N PRO A 312 -1.21 -1.96 -23.04
CA PRO A 312 -1.22 -1.29 -24.36
C PRO A 312 -2.50 -1.54 -25.19
N LYS A 313 -3.27 -2.58 -24.87
CA LYS A 313 -4.54 -2.94 -25.52
C LYS A 313 -5.77 -2.54 -24.68
N ASP A 314 -5.57 -2.02 -23.47
CA ASP A 314 -6.63 -1.61 -22.54
C ASP A 314 -6.55 -0.09 -22.29
N PRO A 315 -7.12 0.74 -23.18
CA PRO A 315 -7.04 2.19 -23.04
C PRO A 315 -7.74 2.72 -21.79
N GLU A 316 -8.75 2.02 -21.27
CA GLU A 316 -9.48 2.42 -20.07
C GLU A 316 -8.58 2.26 -18.82
N ALA A 317 -7.93 1.11 -18.67
CA ALA A 317 -6.97 0.89 -17.58
C ALA A 317 -5.70 1.74 -17.72
N ALA A 318 -5.12 1.82 -18.93
CA ALA A 318 -3.97 2.68 -19.20
C ALA A 318 -4.27 4.16 -18.91
N GLY A 319 -5.44 4.63 -19.32
CA GLY A 319 -5.90 6.00 -19.06
C GLY A 319 -6.00 6.32 -17.58
N LEU A 320 -6.56 5.40 -16.78
CA LEU A 320 -6.60 5.57 -15.33
C LEU A 320 -5.19 5.62 -14.71
N LEU A 321 -4.27 4.77 -15.16
CA LEU A 321 -2.88 4.80 -14.69
C LEU A 321 -2.15 6.11 -15.09
N CYS A 322 -2.53 6.75 -16.19
CA CYS A 322 -2.04 8.08 -16.59
C CYS A 322 -2.61 9.23 -15.71
N LEU A 323 -3.80 9.05 -15.13
CA LEU A 323 -4.36 10.04 -14.17
C LEU A 323 -3.58 10.07 -12.85
N ILE A 324 -2.86 9.00 -12.51
CA ILE A 324 -2.07 8.91 -11.28
C ILE A 324 -1.01 10.02 -11.24
N GLY A 325 -1.04 10.85 -10.20
CA GLY A 325 -0.10 11.95 -10.01
C GLY A 325 -0.31 13.14 -10.96
N SER A 326 -1.47 13.24 -11.60
CA SER A 326 -1.83 14.36 -12.50
C SER A 326 -2.65 15.45 -11.79
N THR A 327 -3.09 15.22 -10.55
CA THR A 327 -3.75 16.20 -9.68
C THR A 327 -3.47 15.87 -8.22
N GLU A 328 -3.47 16.89 -7.35
CA GLU A 328 -3.41 16.72 -5.90
C GLU A 328 -4.78 16.42 -5.28
N ARG A 329 -5.86 16.62 -6.02
CA ARG A 329 -7.25 16.41 -5.58
C ARG A 329 -7.61 14.94 -5.64
N ILE A 330 -8.51 14.49 -4.76
CA ILE A 330 -9.01 13.11 -4.76
C ILE A 330 -9.90 12.91 -6.00
N ILE A 331 -9.61 11.88 -6.79
CA ILE A 331 -10.44 11.50 -7.94
C ILE A 331 -11.53 10.54 -7.43
N HIS A 332 -12.79 10.97 -7.46
CA HIS A 332 -13.94 10.15 -7.06
C HIS A 332 -14.57 9.38 -8.21
N ARG A 333 -14.41 9.92 -9.43
CA ARG A 333 -14.88 9.31 -10.67
C ARG A 333 -13.86 9.54 -11.79
N PHE A 334 -13.71 8.59 -12.71
CA PHE A 334 -12.95 8.78 -13.93
C PHE A 334 -13.74 8.33 -15.17
N GLU A 335 -13.34 8.84 -16.33
CA GLU A 335 -13.83 8.42 -17.63
C GLU A 335 -12.66 8.37 -18.62
N VAL A 336 -12.68 7.42 -19.55
CA VAL A 336 -11.75 7.40 -20.68
C VAL A 336 -12.55 7.48 -21.97
N LYS A 337 -12.35 8.56 -22.73
CA LYS A 337 -13.07 8.86 -23.96
C LYS A 337 -12.18 9.59 -24.95
N ASP A 338 -12.29 9.24 -26.23
CA ASP A 338 -11.57 9.90 -27.33
C ASP A 338 -10.05 9.99 -27.09
N GLY A 339 -9.45 8.93 -26.52
CA GLY A 339 -8.02 8.85 -26.23
C GLY A 339 -7.54 9.72 -25.06
N LYS A 340 -8.47 10.24 -24.24
CA LYS A 340 -8.19 11.04 -23.05
C LYS A 340 -8.80 10.39 -21.83
N ALA A 341 -8.12 10.50 -20.69
CA ALA A 341 -8.62 10.13 -19.39
C ALA A 341 -8.91 11.40 -18.59
N THR A 342 -10.12 11.48 -18.01
CA THR A 342 -10.58 12.61 -17.22
C THR A 342 -10.93 12.15 -15.82
N GLY A 343 -10.44 12.87 -14.81
CA GLY A 343 -10.77 12.66 -13.41
C GLY A 343 -11.72 13.73 -12.89
N TYR A 344 -12.67 13.34 -12.05
CA TYR A 344 -13.69 14.20 -11.45
C TYR A 344 -13.66 14.13 -9.92
N ASP A 345 -14.05 15.23 -9.28
CA ASP A 345 -14.26 15.29 -7.82
C ASP A 345 -15.59 14.63 -7.41
N GLU A 346 -15.93 14.74 -6.12
CA GLU A 346 -17.16 14.15 -5.58
C GLU A 346 -18.44 14.79 -6.14
N ASP A 347 -18.41 16.10 -6.42
CA ASP A 347 -19.54 16.86 -6.94
C ASP A 347 -19.68 16.73 -8.47
N GLY A 348 -18.71 16.07 -9.12
CA GLY A 348 -18.70 15.81 -10.55
C GLY A 348 -18.00 16.89 -11.38
N HIS A 349 -17.30 17.84 -10.76
CA HIS A 349 -16.47 18.81 -11.47
C HIS A 349 -15.22 18.14 -12.03
N GLU A 350 -14.81 18.55 -13.22
CA GLU A 350 -13.57 18.09 -13.84
C GLU A 350 -12.37 18.62 -13.06
N LEU A 351 -11.50 17.70 -12.62
CA LEU A 351 -10.24 18.02 -11.93
C LEU A 351 -9.06 18.12 -12.89
N VAL A 352 -8.95 17.16 -13.80
CA VAL A 352 -7.84 17.05 -14.74
C VAL A 352 -8.22 16.13 -15.91
N THR A 353 -7.71 16.47 -17.11
CA THR A 353 -7.77 15.62 -18.29
C THR A 353 -6.35 15.40 -18.84
N VAL A 354 -5.99 14.14 -19.08
CA VAL A 354 -4.68 13.74 -19.62
C VAL A 354 -4.84 12.86 -20.86
N PRO A 355 -3.92 12.91 -21.83
CA PRO A 355 -3.95 11.98 -22.95
C PRO A 355 -3.56 10.56 -22.48
N VAL A 356 -4.24 9.54 -23.01
CA VAL A 356 -3.88 8.13 -22.75
C VAL A 356 -2.55 7.77 -23.43
N ASN A 357 -2.34 8.32 -24.63
CA ASN A 357 -1.09 8.20 -25.38
C ASN A 357 -0.41 9.58 -25.44
N GLU A 358 0.81 9.68 -24.92
CA GLU A 358 1.57 10.91 -24.99
C GLU A 358 1.95 11.21 -26.45
N PRO A 359 1.64 12.41 -26.97
CA PRO A 359 2.02 12.76 -28.33
C PRO A 359 3.55 12.90 -28.43
N VAL A 360 4.15 12.20 -29.38
CA VAL A 360 5.57 12.38 -29.70
C VAL A 360 5.74 13.70 -30.47
N ILE A 361 6.48 14.65 -29.89
CA ILE A 361 6.80 15.93 -30.54
C ILE A 361 8.27 15.90 -30.96
N GLU A 362 8.52 15.76 -32.26
CA GLU A 362 9.85 15.95 -32.82
C GLU A 362 10.16 17.44 -32.95
N ARG A 363 11.15 17.91 -32.19
CA ARG A 363 11.61 19.31 -32.26
C ARG A 363 12.78 19.42 -33.24
N PRO A 364 12.86 20.49 -34.06
CA PRO A 364 14.02 20.70 -34.92
C PRO A 364 15.33 20.70 -34.14
N ALA A 365 16.40 20.17 -34.72
CA ALA A 365 17.72 20.18 -34.09
C ALA A 365 18.20 21.60 -33.76
N TRP A 366 17.82 22.62 -34.54
CA TRP A 366 18.14 24.02 -34.27
C TRP A 366 16.98 24.75 -33.58
N ASP A 367 17.25 25.48 -32.48
CA ASP A 367 16.31 26.44 -31.87
C ASP A 367 16.75 27.88 -32.18
N ALA A 368 16.17 28.45 -33.24
CA ALA A 368 16.46 29.81 -33.66
C ALA A 368 16.13 30.87 -32.58
N ARG A 369 15.23 30.57 -31.63
CA ARG A 369 14.82 31.53 -30.58
C ARG A 369 15.90 31.72 -29.51
N ILE A 370 16.68 30.68 -29.24
CA ILE A 370 17.76 30.71 -28.23
C ILE A 370 19.15 30.56 -28.87
N GLY A 371 19.22 30.47 -30.20
CA GLY A 371 20.48 30.36 -30.94
C GLY A 371 21.28 29.10 -30.60
N ALA A 372 20.61 27.98 -30.31
CA ALA A 372 21.26 26.76 -29.84
C ALA A 372 20.81 25.52 -30.60
N ILE A 373 21.73 24.55 -30.72
CA ILE A 373 21.42 23.20 -31.19
C ILE A 373 20.89 22.38 -30.01
N ARG A 374 19.71 21.78 -30.18
CA ARG A 374 19.16 20.76 -29.30
C ARG A 374 19.86 19.45 -29.58
N ASN A 375 20.61 18.96 -28.61
CA ASN A 375 21.24 17.65 -28.66
C ASN A 375 20.51 16.75 -27.66
N ASN A 376 20.07 15.58 -28.11
CA ASN A 376 19.66 14.51 -27.20
C ASN A 376 20.93 13.88 -26.64
N THR A 377 21.51 14.48 -25.60
CA THR A 377 22.57 13.83 -24.84
C THR A 377 21.89 12.82 -23.91
N PRO A 378 22.10 11.50 -24.10
CA PRO A 378 21.51 10.46 -23.25
C PRO A 378 22.02 10.52 -21.81
#